data_AF-A0A1X7TVP4-F1
#
_entry.id   AF-A0A1X7TVP4-F1
#
_cell.length_a   1.000
_cell.length_b   1.000
_cell.length_c   1.000
_cell.angle_alpha   90.00
_cell.angle_beta   90.00
_cell.angle_gamma   90.00
#
_symmetry.space_group_name_H-M   'P 1'
#
loop_
_entity.id
_entity.type
_entity.pdbx_description
1 polymer ?
#
loop_
_entity_poly.entity_id
_entity_poly.type
_entity_poly.pdbx_seq_one_letter_code
_entity_poly.pdbx_strand_id
1 'polypeptide(L)'
;MEERVQLSTLLDYVLQKSYGDLTQLAELLPRNSDEDKKLRIVQYARHTRQLLIQLLALVKWAQTSNPIRHCTDMFRELNHQSWVYVDTADQLAHLSRTTLQQAMMPILSLAPAIDVLTTGSYPRLPTCIKNRIIPRPPLTPEERAMTFILIEGVIRYRLAREHLPSAIMKVKSIGNGRVTLTVPYEFE
;
A
#
# COMPACT_ATOMS: atom_id res chain seq x y z
N MET A 1 2.01 16.78 26.79
CA MET A 1 2.11 17.30 28.16
C MET A 1 1.32 18.59 28.20
N GLU A 2 0.17 18.63 28.86
CA GLU A 2 -0.55 19.89 29.07
C GLU A 2 0.20 20.67 30.16
N GLU A 3 0.92 21.72 29.77
CA GLU A 3 1.51 22.68 30.70
C GLU A 3 0.39 23.45 31.41
N ARG A 4 0.04 23.00 32.61
CA ARG A 4 -0.85 23.72 33.50
C ARG A 4 -0.04 24.79 34.22
N VAL A 5 -0.26 26.05 33.85
CA VAL A 5 0.35 27.20 34.53
C VAL A 5 -0.38 27.43 35.85
N GLN A 6 0.38 27.61 36.94
CA GLN A 6 -0.19 27.92 38.24
C GLN A 6 -0.74 29.35 38.25
N LEU A 7 -1.92 29.53 38.86
CA LEU A 7 -2.57 30.84 38.96
C LEU A 7 -1.71 31.86 39.73
N SER A 8 -0.95 31.41 40.73
CA SER A 8 0.02 32.22 41.48
C SER A 8 1.05 32.85 40.56
N THR A 9 1.70 32.03 39.72
CA THR A 9 2.69 32.49 38.75
C THR A 9 2.11 33.52 37.78
N LEU A 10 0.87 33.31 37.33
CA LEU A 10 0.18 34.23 36.42
C LEU A 10 -0.12 35.58 37.11
N LEU A 11 -0.51 35.54 38.39
CA LEU A 11 -0.73 36.73 39.21
C LEU A 11 0.57 37.51 39.42
N ASP A 12 1.67 36.82 39.74
CA ASP A 12 2.99 37.44 39.90
C ASP A 12 3.46 38.12 38.61
N TYR A 13 3.29 37.47 37.45
CA TYR A 13 3.60 38.08 36.16
C TYR A 13 2.76 39.32 35.85
N VAL A 14 1.46 39.30 36.14
CA VAL A 14 0.58 40.47 35.93
C VAL A 14 0.97 41.61 36.86
N LEU A 15 1.30 41.32 38.11
CA LEU A 15 1.77 42.32 39.06
C LEU A 15 3.10 42.93 38.61
N GLN A 16 4.08 42.10 38.26
CA GLN A 16 5.39 42.55 37.79
C GLN A 16 5.27 43.39 36.51
N LYS A 17 4.41 42.97 35.58
CA LYS A 17 4.13 43.73 34.36
C LYS A 17 3.47 45.08 34.66
N SER A 18 2.43 45.11 35.48
CA SER A 18 1.76 46.39 35.82
C SER A 18 2.68 47.36 36.54
N TYR A 19 3.54 46.85 37.42
CA TYR A 19 4.56 47.65 38.10
C TYR A 19 5.65 48.14 37.13
N GLY A 20 6.11 47.29 36.22
CA GLY A 20 7.06 47.67 35.15
C GLY A 20 6.49 48.76 34.23
N ASP A 21 5.25 48.59 33.80
CA ASP A 21 4.57 49.57 32.95
C ASP A 21 4.34 50.90 33.71
N LEU A 22 4.03 50.86 35.02
CA LEU A 22 3.90 52.05 35.86
C LEU A 22 5.22 52.79 36.05
N THR A 23 6.30 52.07 36.31
CA THR A 23 7.63 52.64 36.51
C THR A 23 8.14 53.28 35.22
N GLN A 24 7.97 52.60 34.08
CA GLN A 24 8.28 53.16 32.77
C GLN A 24 7.43 54.41 32.48
N LEU A 25 6.14 54.40 32.81
CA LEU A 25 5.27 55.55 32.66
C LEU A 25 5.79 56.73 33.52
N ALA A 26 6.14 56.50 34.79
CA ALA A 26 6.65 57.51 35.70
C ALA A 26 7.95 58.17 35.20
N GLU A 27 8.87 57.39 34.62
CA GLU A 27 10.12 57.91 34.03
C GLU A 27 9.88 58.76 32.76
N LEU A 28 8.88 58.40 31.96
CA LEU A 28 8.58 59.08 30.70
C LEU A 28 7.66 60.30 30.86
N LEU A 29 6.89 60.39 31.94
CA LEU A 29 5.98 61.50 32.23
C LEU A 29 6.62 62.91 32.22
N PRO A 30 7.75 63.16 32.91
CA PRO A 30 8.28 64.52 33.04
C PRO A 30 8.80 65.13 31.73
N ARG A 31 9.01 64.33 30.68
CA ARG A 31 9.55 64.77 29.38
C ARG A 31 8.49 65.19 28.35
N ASN A 32 7.20 64.93 28.61
CA ASN A 32 6.13 65.15 27.63
C ASN A 32 5.35 66.45 27.88
N SER A 33 4.55 66.88 26.91
CA SER A 33 3.56 67.97 27.07
C SER A 33 2.45 67.55 28.05
N ASP A 34 1.80 68.51 28.72
CA ASP A 34 0.77 68.22 29.72
C ASP A 34 -0.46 67.50 29.15
N GLU A 35 -0.80 67.71 27.87
CA GLU A 35 -1.87 66.98 27.19
C GLU A 35 -1.49 65.51 26.97
N ASP A 36 -0.28 65.24 26.49
CA ASP A 36 0.23 63.90 26.27
C ASP A 36 0.38 63.10 27.58
N LYS A 37 0.76 63.77 28.68
CA LYS A 37 0.81 63.15 30.01
C LYS A 37 -0.57 62.62 30.41
N LYS A 38 -1.61 63.44 30.29
CA LYS A 38 -2.99 63.06 30.65
C LYS A 38 -3.46 61.88 29.80
N LEU A 39 -3.22 61.92 28.49
CA LEU A 39 -3.59 60.83 27.59
C LEU A 39 -2.90 59.51 27.95
N ARG A 40 -1.58 59.53 28.20
CA ARG A 40 -0.81 58.33 28.56
C ARG A 40 -1.24 57.73 29.91
N ILE A 41 -1.53 58.56 30.91
CA ILE A 41 -2.03 58.10 32.21
C ILE A 41 -3.38 57.38 32.04
N VAL A 42 -4.30 57.98 31.28
CA VAL A 42 -5.63 57.38 31.04
C VAL A 42 -5.52 56.08 30.24
N GLN A 43 -4.64 56.03 29.23
CA GLN A 43 -4.39 54.82 28.45
C GLN A 43 -3.80 53.69 29.32
N TYR A 44 -2.80 54.00 30.15
CA TYR A 44 -2.23 53.05 31.10
C TYR A 44 -3.28 52.52 32.09
N ALA A 45 -4.08 53.41 32.69
CA ALA A 45 -5.13 53.04 33.62
C ALA A 45 -6.17 52.12 32.96
N ARG A 46 -6.55 52.41 31.70
CA ARG A 46 -7.47 51.58 30.92
C ARG A 46 -6.89 50.20 30.62
N HIS A 47 -5.63 50.14 30.18
CA HIS A 47 -4.95 48.88 29.87
C HIS A 47 -4.81 47.99 31.12
N THR A 48 -4.30 48.56 32.21
CA THR A 48 -4.12 47.86 33.48
C THR A 48 -5.44 47.36 34.05
N ARG A 49 -6.51 48.17 33.97
CA ARG A 49 -7.86 47.76 34.37
C ARG A 49 -8.36 46.57 33.55
N GLN A 50 -8.17 46.57 32.22
CA GLN A 50 -8.59 45.46 31.37
C GLN A 50 -7.86 44.16 31.73
N LEU A 51 -6.55 44.23 31.94
CA LEU A 51 -5.75 43.07 32.38
C LEU A 51 -6.24 42.52 33.73
N LEU A 52 -6.50 43.40 34.71
CA LEU A 52 -7.01 42.98 36.02
C LEU A 52 -8.42 42.38 35.94
N ILE A 53 -9.29 42.88 35.05
CA ILE A 53 -10.62 42.30 34.83
C ILE A 53 -10.51 40.91 34.22
N GLN A 54 -9.61 40.70 33.25
CA GLN A 54 -9.36 39.38 32.66
C GLN A 54 -8.81 38.41 33.70
N LEU A 55 -7.85 38.85 34.53
CA LEU A 55 -7.33 38.04 35.63
C LEU A 55 -8.42 37.69 36.63
N LEU A 56 -9.29 38.63 36.99
CA LEU A 56 -10.42 38.39 37.88
C LEU A 56 -11.42 37.38 37.31
N ALA A 57 -11.69 37.43 36.01
CA ALA A 57 -12.50 36.42 35.33
C ALA A 57 -11.86 35.03 35.44
N LEU A 58 -10.54 34.92 35.21
CA LEU A 58 -9.79 33.67 35.37
C LEU A 58 -9.82 33.15 36.81
N VAL A 59 -9.63 34.01 37.81
CA VAL A 59 -9.70 33.64 39.23
C VAL A 59 -11.09 33.09 39.59
N LYS A 60 -12.17 33.76 39.13
CA LYS A 60 -13.55 33.27 39.32
C LYS A 60 -13.78 31.92 38.65
N TRP A 61 -13.23 31.71 37.46
CA TRP A 61 -13.29 30.42 36.78
C TRP A 61 -12.49 29.33 37.50
N ALA A 62 -11.32 29.67 38.04
CA ALA A 62 -10.49 28.74 38.80
C ALA A 62 -11.18 28.24 40.07
N GLN A 63 -12.05 29.04 40.70
CA GLN A 63 -12.85 28.60 41.85
C GLN A 63 -13.84 27.47 41.48
N THR A 64 -14.37 27.47 40.26
CA THR A 64 -15.28 26.43 39.74
C THR A 64 -14.52 25.26 39.08
N SER A 65 -13.19 25.24 39.13
CA SER A 65 -12.38 24.29 38.36
C SER A 65 -12.36 22.85 38.90
N ASN A 66 -12.68 22.62 40.18
CA ASN A 66 -12.65 21.28 40.78
C ASN A 66 -13.54 20.24 40.03
N PRO A 67 -14.84 20.49 39.77
CA PRO A 67 -15.66 19.56 38.99
C PRO A 67 -15.17 19.41 37.55
N ILE A 68 -14.70 20.50 36.93
CA ILE A 68 -14.15 20.46 35.56
C ILE A 68 -12.93 19.54 35.51
N ARG A 69 -12.06 19.59 36.52
CA ARG A 69 -10.88 18.74 36.63
C ARG A 69 -11.25 17.25 36.64
N HIS A 70 -12.23 16.87 37.46
CA HIS A 70 -12.73 15.50 37.49
C HIS A 70 -13.27 15.04 36.14
N CYS A 71 -14.07 15.88 35.46
CA CYS A 71 -14.56 15.57 34.11
C CYS A 71 -13.41 15.44 33.10
N THR A 72 -12.37 16.29 33.17
CA THR A 72 -11.22 16.18 32.27
C THR A 72 -10.41 14.91 32.50
N ASP A 73 -10.28 14.48 33.76
CA ASP A 73 -9.55 13.26 34.09
C ASP A 73 -10.33 12.02 33.66
N MET A 74 -11.66 12.00 33.85
CA MET A 74 -12.54 10.96 33.30
C MET A 74 -12.48 10.90 31.77
N PHE A 75 -12.49 12.05 31.11
CA PHE A 75 -12.39 12.13 29.65
C PHE A 75 -11.04 11.61 29.13
N ARG A 76 -9.94 11.91 29.84
CA ARG A 76 -8.61 11.36 29.52
C ARG A 76 -8.59 9.85 29.64
N GLU A 77 -9.15 9.29 30.71
CA GLU A 77 -9.22 7.84 30.89
C GLU A 77 -10.07 7.19 29.80
N LEU A 78 -11.23 7.77 29.48
CA LEU A 78 -12.10 7.27 28.42
C LEU A 78 -11.38 7.27 27.05
N ASN A 79 -10.64 8.34 26.74
CA ASN A 79 -9.85 8.39 25.51
C ASN A 79 -8.71 7.37 25.51
N HIS A 80 -8.07 7.15 26.65
CA HIS A 80 -7.03 6.14 26.78
C HIS A 80 -7.61 4.75 26.51
N GLN A 81 -8.75 4.41 27.10
CA GLN A 81 -9.43 3.14 26.85
C GLN A 81 -9.85 3.00 25.39
N SER A 82 -10.41 4.04 24.79
CA SER A 82 -10.75 4.05 23.36
C SER A 82 -9.53 3.73 22.49
N TRP A 83 -8.38 4.33 22.79
CA TRP A 83 -7.13 4.05 22.08
C TRP A 83 -6.68 2.59 22.27
N VAL A 84 -6.72 2.07 23.49
CA VAL A 84 -6.35 0.67 23.78
C VAL A 84 -7.26 -0.32 23.02
N TYR A 85 -8.57 -0.04 22.90
CA TYR A 85 -9.47 -0.91 22.13
C TYR A 85 -9.10 -0.97 20.65
N VAL A 86 -8.74 0.17 20.05
CA VAL A 86 -8.31 0.19 18.64
C VAL A 86 -6.98 -0.54 18.48
N ASP A 87 -6.00 -0.25 19.34
CA ASP A 87 -4.68 -0.88 19.27
C ASP A 87 -4.75 -2.40 19.45
N THR A 88 -5.52 -2.88 20.43
CA THR A 88 -5.73 -4.33 20.64
C THR A 88 -6.41 -5.00 19.45
N ALA A 89 -7.40 -4.35 18.83
CA ALA A 89 -8.05 -4.88 17.62
C ALA A 89 -7.06 -4.96 16.45
N ASP A 90 -6.22 -3.94 16.26
CA ASP A 90 -5.19 -3.92 15.22
C ASP A 90 -4.13 -5.00 15.47
N GLN A 91 -3.69 -5.17 16.72
CA GLN A 91 -2.76 -6.25 17.09
C GLN A 91 -3.35 -7.63 16.83
N LEU A 92 -4.62 -7.88 17.19
CA LEU A 92 -5.29 -9.15 16.91
C LEU A 92 -5.44 -9.41 15.41
N ALA A 93 -5.82 -8.38 14.65
CA ALA A 93 -5.91 -8.46 13.19
C ALA A 93 -4.54 -8.79 12.58
N HIS A 94 -3.48 -8.14 13.05
CA HIS A 94 -2.11 -8.42 12.63
C HIS A 94 -1.73 -9.88 12.96
N LEU A 95 -1.92 -10.33 14.20
CA LEU A 95 -1.57 -11.69 14.63
C LEU A 95 -2.27 -12.75 13.77
N SER A 96 -3.56 -12.59 13.53
CA SER A 96 -4.35 -13.54 12.74
C SER A 96 -3.89 -13.66 11.29
N ARG A 97 -3.43 -12.56 10.69
CA ARG A 97 -3.07 -12.51 9.27
C ARG A 97 -1.62 -12.84 9.00
N THR A 98 -0.69 -12.47 9.88
CA THR A 98 0.74 -12.63 9.62
C THR A 98 1.31 -13.80 10.42
N THR A 99 1.23 -13.70 11.75
CA THR A 99 1.94 -14.64 12.64
C THR A 99 1.32 -16.03 12.63
N LEU A 100 -0.01 -16.15 12.65
CA LEU A 100 -0.66 -17.45 12.61
C LEU A 100 -0.46 -18.15 11.27
N GLN A 101 -0.55 -17.42 10.16
CA GLN A 101 -0.31 -18.00 8.83
C GLN A 101 1.11 -18.55 8.68
N GLN A 102 2.10 -17.88 9.27
CA GLN A 102 3.49 -18.36 9.27
C GLN A 102 3.71 -19.53 10.22
N ALA A 103 2.99 -19.58 11.35
CA ALA A 103 3.10 -20.68 12.31
C ALA A 103 2.38 -21.96 11.84
N MET A 104 1.32 -21.82 11.02
CA MET A 104 0.62 -22.96 10.47
C MET A 104 1.48 -23.69 9.42
N MET A 105 1.61 -25.01 9.58
CA MET A 105 2.26 -25.82 8.57
C MET A 105 1.36 -25.92 7.32
N PRO A 106 1.89 -25.65 6.11
CA PRO A 106 1.14 -25.86 4.88
C PRO A 106 0.71 -27.33 4.73
N ILE A 107 -0.41 -27.55 4.03
CA ILE A 107 -0.88 -28.90 3.74
C ILE A 107 0.17 -29.65 2.90
N LEU A 108 0.75 -30.69 3.48
CA LEU A 108 1.71 -31.55 2.81
C LEU A 108 1.00 -32.41 1.76
N SER A 109 1.30 -32.17 0.48
CA SER A 109 0.71 -32.91 -0.62
C SER A 109 1.46 -34.24 -0.84
N LEU A 110 0.89 -35.33 -0.34
CA LEU A 110 1.51 -36.65 -0.44
C LEU A 110 1.54 -37.21 -1.86
N ALA A 111 0.50 -36.99 -2.67
CA ALA A 111 0.41 -37.55 -4.01
C ALA A 111 1.54 -37.08 -4.95
N PRO A 112 1.87 -35.77 -5.04
CA PRO A 112 3.07 -35.32 -5.76
C PRO A 112 4.38 -35.93 -5.24
N ALA A 113 4.51 -36.10 -3.92
CA ALA A 113 5.70 -36.68 -3.32
C ALA A 113 5.86 -38.15 -3.73
N ILE A 114 4.77 -38.93 -3.75
CA ILE A 114 4.77 -40.32 -4.22
C ILE A 114 5.11 -40.38 -5.72
N ASP A 115 4.52 -39.52 -6.55
CA ASP A 115 4.79 -39.50 -8.00
C ASP A 115 6.28 -39.27 -8.26
N VAL A 116 6.90 -38.31 -7.58
CA VAL A 116 8.35 -38.02 -7.68
C VAL A 116 9.19 -39.16 -7.12
N LEU A 117 8.80 -39.76 -5.99
CA LEU A 117 9.55 -40.86 -5.37
C LEU A 117 9.55 -42.13 -6.24
N THR A 118 8.41 -42.45 -6.85
CA THR A 118 8.23 -43.69 -7.62
C THR A 118 8.76 -43.57 -9.04
N THR A 119 8.53 -42.44 -9.71
CA THR A 119 8.90 -42.25 -11.13
C THR A 119 10.20 -41.46 -11.32
N GLY A 120 10.75 -40.87 -10.25
CA GLY A 120 11.91 -39.97 -10.33
C GLY A 120 11.62 -38.65 -11.07
N SER A 121 10.37 -38.41 -11.47
CA SER A 121 9.95 -37.24 -12.26
C SER A 121 8.55 -36.78 -11.85
N TYR A 122 8.15 -35.57 -12.26
CA TYR A 122 6.82 -35.03 -11.94
C TYR A 122 5.90 -35.08 -13.16
N PRO A 123 4.98 -36.06 -13.25
CA PRO A 123 4.15 -36.27 -14.45
C PRO A 123 3.09 -35.18 -14.65
N ARG A 124 2.67 -34.50 -13.58
CA ARG A 124 1.64 -33.45 -13.64
C ARG A 124 2.21 -32.08 -14.03
N LEU A 125 3.49 -32.01 -14.40
CA LEU A 125 4.10 -30.77 -14.86
C LEU A 125 3.45 -30.33 -16.18
N PRO A 126 2.94 -29.09 -16.28
CA PRO A 126 2.41 -28.57 -17.53
C PRO A 126 3.42 -28.70 -18.67
N THR A 127 2.97 -29.26 -19.78
CA THR A 127 3.83 -29.54 -20.95
C THR A 127 4.40 -28.26 -21.58
N CYS A 128 3.77 -27.11 -21.37
CA CYS A 128 4.30 -25.80 -21.79
C CYS A 128 5.64 -25.46 -21.12
N ILE A 129 5.80 -25.79 -19.84
CA ILE A 129 7.07 -25.58 -19.10
C ILE A 129 8.10 -26.60 -19.60
N LYS A 130 7.70 -27.87 -19.72
CA LYS A 130 8.57 -28.94 -20.21
C LYS A 130 9.11 -28.65 -21.60
N ASN A 131 8.27 -28.22 -22.53
CA ASN A 131 8.63 -27.92 -23.93
C ASN A 131 9.46 -26.64 -24.06
N ARG A 132 9.33 -25.68 -23.13
CA ARG A 132 10.12 -24.44 -23.15
C ARG A 132 11.54 -24.66 -22.65
N ILE A 133 11.73 -25.52 -21.66
CA ILE A 133 13.02 -25.71 -20.98
C ILE A 133 13.80 -26.90 -21.56
N ILE A 134 13.10 -27.96 -21.99
CA ILE A 134 13.73 -29.18 -22.49
C ILE A 134 13.44 -29.33 -23.98
N PRO A 135 14.46 -29.34 -24.86
CA PRO A 135 14.25 -29.61 -26.28
C PRO A 135 13.71 -31.03 -26.45
N ARG A 136 12.77 -31.20 -27.38
CA ARG A 136 12.21 -32.54 -27.68
C ARG A 136 13.34 -33.46 -28.17
N PRO A 137 13.37 -34.74 -27.75
CA PRO A 137 14.37 -35.68 -28.24
C PRO A 137 14.28 -35.79 -29.77
N PRO A 138 15.41 -35.94 -30.48
CA PRO A 138 15.40 -36.08 -31.93
C PRO A 138 14.68 -37.37 -32.33
N LEU A 139 13.86 -37.31 -33.39
CA LEU A 139 13.20 -38.49 -33.93
C LEU A 139 14.24 -39.54 -34.37
N THR A 140 14.00 -40.79 -34.00
CA THR A 140 14.81 -41.94 -34.44
C THR A 140 14.64 -42.17 -35.95
N PRO A 141 15.62 -42.77 -36.65
CA PRO A 141 15.54 -42.99 -38.09
C PRO A 141 14.34 -43.88 -38.49
N GLU A 142 13.98 -44.84 -37.64
CA GLU A 142 12.83 -45.73 -37.86
C GLU A 142 11.49 -44.98 -37.77
N GLU A 143 11.32 -44.15 -36.73
CA GLU A 143 10.14 -43.30 -36.58
C GLU A 143 10.02 -42.30 -37.73
N ARG A 144 11.15 -41.78 -38.25
CA ARG A 144 11.13 -40.90 -39.43
C ARG A 144 10.62 -41.63 -40.67
N ALA A 145 11.11 -42.84 -40.94
CA ALA A 145 10.66 -43.62 -42.09
C ALA A 145 9.15 -43.93 -42.01
N MET A 146 8.66 -44.34 -40.83
CA MET A 146 7.23 -44.55 -40.60
C MET A 146 6.42 -43.27 -40.79
N THR A 147 6.92 -42.13 -40.28
CA THR A 147 6.26 -40.83 -40.43
C THR A 147 6.18 -40.42 -41.90
N PHE A 148 7.23 -40.67 -42.71
CA PHE A 148 7.19 -40.39 -44.16
C PHE A 148 6.13 -41.21 -44.89
N ILE A 149 5.99 -42.50 -44.57
CA ILE A 149 4.95 -43.35 -45.15
C ILE A 149 3.56 -42.81 -44.81
N LEU A 150 3.33 -42.42 -43.55
CA LEU A 150 2.05 -41.82 -43.13
C LEU A 150 1.77 -40.51 -43.86
N ILE A 151 2.77 -39.63 -43.99
CA ILE A 151 2.64 -38.37 -44.72
C ILE A 151 2.29 -38.63 -46.18
N GLU A 152 2.97 -39.55 -46.86
CA GLU A 152 2.64 -39.88 -48.25
C GLU A 152 1.23 -40.44 -48.40
N GLY A 153 0.77 -41.24 -47.43
CA GLY A 153 -0.61 -41.73 -47.38
C GLY A 153 -1.62 -40.57 -47.26
N VAL A 154 -1.37 -39.63 -46.35
CA VAL A 154 -2.20 -38.42 -46.19
C VAL A 154 -2.20 -37.58 -47.47
N ILE A 155 -1.05 -37.44 -48.13
CA ILE A 155 -0.96 -36.66 -49.36
C ILE A 155 -1.72 -37.36 -50.51
N ARG A 156 -1.58 -38.68 -50.68
CA ARG A 156 -2.36 -39.46 -51.65
C ARG A 156 -3.86 -39.28 -51.42
N TYR A 157 -4.28 -39.33 -50.15
CA TYR A 157 -5.67 -39.12 -49.78
C TYR A 157 -6.17 -37.70 -50.09
N ARG A 158 -5.37 -36.66 -49.81
CA ARG A 158 -5.72 -35.27 -50.09
C ARG A 158 -5.80 -34.99 -51.59
N LEU A 159 -4.83 -35.47 -52.37
CA LEU A 159 -4.82 -35.36 -53.84
C LEU A 159 -6.03 -36.05 -54.48
N ALA A 160 -6.52 -37.15 -53.91
CA ALA A 160 -7.70 -37.85 -54.41
C ALA A 160 -9.02 -37.11 -54.11
N ARG A 161 -9.06 -36.27 -53.07
CA ARG A 161 -10.27 -35.55 -52.65
C ARG A 161 -10.35 -34.11 -53.18
N GLU A 162 -9.23 -33.45 -53.44
CA GLU A 162 -9.21 -32.07 -53.93
C GLU A 162 -9.24 -32.01 -55.45
N HIS A 163 -9.99 -31.07 -56.01
CA HIS A 163 -10.05 -30.86 -57.46
C HIS A 163 -8.77 -30.18 -57.95
N LEU A 164 -7.85 -30.95 -58.53
CA LEU A 164 -6.65 -30.39 -59.15
C LEU A 164 -7.01 -29.64 -60.45
N PRO A 165 -6.40 -28.46 -60.72
CA PRO A 165 -6.58 -27.74 -61.97
C PRO A 165 -6.21 -28.60 -63.18
N SER A 166 -6.98 -28.51 -64.26
CA SER A 166 -6.82 -29.35 -65.47
C SER A 166 -5.48 -29.18 -66.19
N ALA A 167 -4.71 -28.12 -65.88
CA ALA A 167 -3.35 -27.93 -66.37
C ALA A 167 -2.35 -28.96 -65.76
N ILE A 168 -2.59 -29.42 -64.53
CA ILE A 168 -1.74 -30.41 -63.85
C ILE A 168 -2.23 -31.80 -64.24
N MET A 169 -1.91 -32.22 -65.46
CA MET A 169 -2.51 -33.41 -66.04
C MET A 169 -1.95 -34.73 -65.49
N LYS A 170 -0.76 -34.76 -64.86
CA LYS A 170 -0.16 -36.02 -64.33
C LYS A 170 0.69 -35.82 -63.06
N VAL A 171 0.43 -36.63 -62.04
CA VAL A 171 1.29 -36.79 -60.85
C VAL A 171 2.48 -37.69 -61.22
N LYS A 172 3.72 -37.20 -61.11
CA LYS A 172 4.92 -37.93 -61.56
C LYS A 172 5.43 -38.92 -60.52
N SER A 173 5.51 -38.50 -59.26
CA SER A 173 5.89 -39.38 -58.14
C SER A 173 5.52 -38.76 -56.80
N ILE A 174 5.16 -39.63 -55.85
CA ILE A 174 4.96 -39.31 -54.43
C ILE A 174 6.01 -40.11 -53.67
N GLY A 175 6.97 -39.42 -53.07
CA GLY A 175 8.12 -40.03 -52.40
C GLY A 175 8.80 -39.07 -51.43
N ASN A 176 9.37 -39.60 -50.35
CA ASN A 176 10.06 -38.84 -49.29
C ASN A 176 9.20 -37.70 -48.70
N GLY A 177 7.89 -37.94 -48.56
CA GLY A 177 6.95 -36.95 -48.02
C GLY A 177 6.68 -35.73 -48.91
N ARG A 178 7.07 -35.77 -50.19
CA ARG A 178 6.81 -34.71 -51.17
C ARG A 178 6.09 -35.27 -52.39
N VAL A 179 5.30 -34.41 -53.04
CA VAL A 179 4.67 -34.69 -54.33
C VAL A 179 5.40 -33.91 -55.40
N THR A 180 5.70 -34.59 -56.50
CA THR A 180 6.18 -33.95 -57.73
C THR A 180 5.08 -34.04 -58.78
N LEU A 181 4.64 -32.87 -59.23
CA LEU A 181 3.61 -32.68 -60.25
C LEU A 181 4.27 -32.11 -61.50
N THR A 182 3.88 -32.56 -62.68
CA THR A 182 4.43 -32.08 -63.96
C THR A 182 3.30 -31.67 -64.91
N VAL A 183 3.49 -30.55 -65.60
CA VAL A 183 2.56 -30.00 -66.60
C VAL A 183 3.14 -30.21 -67.99
N PRO A 184 2.46 -30.92 -68.91
CA PRO A 184 2.99 -31.15 -70.24
C PRO A 184 3.12 -29.83 -71.03
N TYR A 185 4.29 -29.62 -71.64
CA TYR A 185 4.66 -28.51 -72.55
C TYR A 185 5.04 -27.14 -71.94
N GLU A 186 5.19 -26.99 -70.62
CA GLU A 186 5.63 -25.71 -70.02
C GLU A 186 6.76 -25.83 -68.98
N PHE A 187 6.80 -26.89 -68.17
CA PHE A 187 7.87 -27.13 -67.19
C PHE A 187 8.22 -28.62 -67.12
N GLU A 188 9.52 -28.94 -67.26
CA GLU A 188 10.10 -30.22 -66.84
C GLU A 188 10.51 -30.21 -65.36
#